data_AF-A0ABD3R0N3-F1
#
_entry.id   AF-A0ABD3R0N3-F1
#
_cell.length_a   1.000
_cell.length_b   1.000
_cell.length_c   1.000
_cell.angle_alpha   90.00
_cell.angle_beta   90.00
_cell.angle_gamma   90.00
#
_symmetry.space_group_name_H-M   'P 1'
#
loop_
_entity.id
_entity.type
_entity.pdbx_description
1 polymer ?
#
loop_
_entity_poly.entity_id
_entity_poly.type
_entity_poly.pdbx_seq_one_letter_code
_entity_poly.pdbx_strand_id
1 'polypeptide(L)'
;MPLAFPSPSHADFAPGGTLLDREVSVTHGNPEASTSRSRDNSNVLFDRDNYYKFGSGAPWIYPPGSIDFPKTMPFVPNQRRYDALRRYGSRIIACRDAIVEIGDASTVDVVPGRDDPMYQLRALGLFANSLLATENTGTTNELMLARWYVNEMYLRIDDYRNALSRGDVADARACYDILVKATNSYLSLMNRSISSKVGDKFGYI
;
A
#
# COMPACT_ATOMS: atom_id res chain seq x y z
N MET A 1 4.68 22.00 -18.23
CA MET A 1 5.18 20.88 -19.07
C MET A 1 5.05 19.60 -18.25
N PRO A 2 4.44 18.52 -18.78
CA PRO A 2 4.42 17.26 -18.05
C PRO A 2 5.83 16.67 -18.08
N LEU A 3 6.41 16.45 -16.90
CA LEU A 3 7.68 15.74 -16.75
C LEU A 3 7.45 14.30 -17.20
N ALA A 4 8.15 13.87 -18.24
CA ALA A 4 8.11 12.50 -18.70
C ALA A 4 8.70 11.57 -17.63
N PHE A 5 7.93 10.58 -17.19
CA PHE A 5 8.40 9.57 -16.26
C PHE A 5 9.43 8.67 -16.95
N PRO A 6 10.65 8.49 -16.40
CA PRO A 6 11.59 7.52 -16.93
C PRO A 6 10.98 6.12 -16.81
N SER A 7 11.11 5.31 -17.86
CA SER A 7 10.64 3.93 -17.86
C SER A 7 11.43 3.12 -16.83
N PRO A 8 10.78 2.43 -15.87
CA PRO A 8 11.50 1.69 -14.85
C PRO A 8 12.22 0.50 -15.49
N SER A 9 13.54 0.43 -15.35
CA SER A 9 14.31 -0.74 -15.75
C SER A 9 14.10 -1.87 -14.74
N HIS A 10 14.02 -3.11 -15.22
CA HIS A 10 13.81 -4.31 -14.38
C HIS A 10 14.88 -4.50 -13.28
N ALA A 11 16.02 -3.81 -13.38
CA ALA A 11 17.16 -3.88 -12.45
C ALA A 11 17.15 -2.77 -11.38
N ASP A 12 16.21 -1.81 -11.43
CA ASP A 12 16.20 -0.67 -10.51
C ASP A 12 15.42 -0.92 -9.22
N PHE A 13 14.56 -1.94 -9.19
CA PHE A 13 13.56 -2.10 -8.14
C PHE A 13 13.77 -3.29 -7.20
N ALA A 14 14.61 -4.26 -7.57
CA ALA A 14 14.86 -5.49 -6.82
C ALA A 14 16.29 -5.51 -6.22
N PRO A 15 16.56 -6.32 -5.17
CA PRO A 15 17.85 -6.35 -4.49
C PRO A 15 18.94 -6.94 -5.41
N GLY A 16 19.59 -6.06 -6.18
CA GLY A 16 20.65 -6.48 -7.12
C GLY A 16 21.62 -5.37 -7.58
N GLY A 17 21.24 -4.08 -7.50
CA GLY A 17 22.13 -2.95 -7.88
C GLY A 17 23.14 -2.54 -6.80
N THR A 18 24.33 -2.10 -7.19
CA THR A 18 25.33 -1.53 -6.27
C THR A 18 24.78 -0.30 -5.53
N LEU A 19 25.09 -0.18 -4.23
CA LEU A 19 24.55 0.85 -3.33
C LEU A 19 25.06 2.28 -3.59
N LEU A 20 25.98 2.45 -4.54
CA LEU A 20 26.81 3.64 -4.66
C LEU A 20 26.34 4.63 -5.75
N ASP A 21 25.40 4.24 -6.61
CA ASP A 21 25.10 4.98 -7.85
C ASP A 21 23.68 5.57 -7.93
N ARG A 22 22.90 5.60 -6.84
CA ARG A 22 21.49 6.00 -6.86
C ARG A 22 21.17 7.03 -5.78
N GLU A 23 20.32 8.00 -6.11
CA GLU A 23 19.78 8.96 -5.14
C GLU A 23 18.87 8.22 -4.14
N VAL A 24 19.25 8.24 -2.87
CA VAL A 24 18.53 7.62 -1.75
C VAL A 24 17.50 8.61 -1.20
N SER A 25 16.23 8.39 -1.53
CA SER A 25 15.10 9.21 -1.02
C SER A 25 13.86 8.35 -0.86
N VAL A 26 13.04 8.67 0.16
CA VAL A 26 11.72 8.04 0.43
C VAL A 26 10.73 8.16 -0.75
N THR A 27 10.98 9.12 -1.63
CA THR A 27 10.18 9.42 -2.83
C THR A 27 10.86 9.01 -4.13
N HIS A 28 12.05 8.39 -4.08
CA HIS A 28 12.76 7.97 -5.30
C HIS A 28 11.92 6.93 -6.06
N GLY A 29 11.58 7.19 -7.32
CA GLY A 29 10.70 6.31 -8.12
C GLY A 29 9.20 6.49 -7.87
N ASN A 30 8.78 7.22 -6.82
CA ASN A 30 7.40 7.65 -6.61
C ASN A 30 7.36 9.00 -5.86
N PRO A 31 7.20 10.13 -6.57
CA PRO A 31 7.17 11.46 -5.96
C PRO A 31 5.96 11.70 -5.04
N GLU A 32 4.92 10.85 -5.15
CA GLU A 32 3.71 10.91 -4.33
C GLU A 32 3.82 10.02 -3.07
N ALA A 33 4.92 9.30 -2.86
CA ALA A 33 5.14 8.57 -1.62
C ALA A 33 5.18 9.53 -0.42
N SER A 34 4.75 9.09 0.76
CA SER A 34 4.72 9.93 1.94
C SER A 34 6.13 10.39 2.34
N THR A 35 6.30 11.71 2.42
CA THR A 35 7.54 12.35 2.88
C THR A 35 7.74 12.23 4.39
N SER A 36 6.70 11.83 5.14
CA SER A 36 6.80 11.60 6.59
C SER A 36 7.41 10.24 6.94
N ARG A 37 7.58 9.34 5.95
CA ARG A 37 8.27 8.06 6.15
C ARG A 37 9.70 8.27 6.64
N SER A 38 10.05 7.60 7.74
CA SER A 38 11.44 7.56 8.21
C SER A 38 12.29 6.68 7.29
N ARG A 39 13.54 7.07 7.07
CA ARG A 39 14.48 6.35 6.19
C ARG A 39 14.77 4.92 6.65
N ASP A 40 14.60 4.66 7.95
CA ASP A 40 14.80 3.37 8.60
C ASP A 40 13.49 2.60 8.84
N ASN A 41 12.36 3.08 8.32
CA ASN A 41 11.03 2.52 8.55
C ASN A 41 10.62 2.42 10.03
N SER A 42 11.24 3.18 10.94
CA SER A 42 10.90 3.15 12.38
C SER A 42 9.50 3.66 12.71
N ASN A 43 8.85 4.38 11.79
CA ASN A 43 7.53 4.98 11.98
C ASN A 43 6.42 4.34 11.14
N VAL A 44 6.60 3.09 10.69
CA VAL A 44 5.57 2.34 9.93
C VAL A 44 5.21 1.00 10.59
N LEU A 45 4.12 0.37 10.14
CA LEU A 45 3.61 -0.87 10.76
C LEU A 45 4.48 -2.10 10.49
N PHE A 46 5.04 -2.20 9.28
CA PHE A 46 5.94 -3.26 8.86
C PHE A 46 7.36 -2.69 8.72
N ASP A 47 7.98 -2.44 9.86
CA ASP A 47 9.31 -1.82 10.03
C ASP A 47 10.46 -2.66 9.48
N ARG A 48 10.34 -4.00 9.55
CA ARG A 48 11.35 -4.94 9.06
C ARG A 48 11.36 -5.14 7.55
N ASP A 49 10.36 -4.62 6.84
CA ASP A 49 10.26 -4.78 5.39
C ASP A 49 11.05 -3.69 4.67
N ASN A 50 12.37 -3.87 4.63
CA ASN A 50 13.31 -3.00 3.92
C ASN A 50 13.29 -3.26 2.40
N TYR A 51 12.09 -3.34 1.84
CA TYR A 51 11.82 -3.85 0.51
C TYR A 51 12.57 -3.12 -0.60
N TYR A 52 12.85 -1.85 -0.36
CA TYR A 52 13.54 -0.97 -1.26
C TYR A 52 14.88 -0.62 -0.66
N LYS A 53 15.96 -0.89 -1.40
CA LYS A 53 17.29 -0.39 -1.06
C LYS A 53 17.15 1.12 -0.82
N PHE A 54 17.21 1.50 0.45
CA PHE A 54 17.32 2.89 0.87
C PHE A 54 16.21 3.82 0.33
N GLY A 55 14.96 3.51 0.66
CA GLY A 55 13.88 4.50 0.59
C GLY A 55 13.15 4.62 -0.75
N SER A 56 13.46 3.90 -1.83
CA SER A 56 12.66 4.12 -3.05
C SER A 56 11.16 3.84 -2.84
N GLY A 57 10.31 4.73 -3.33
CA GLY A 57 8.85 4.60 -3.26
C GLY A 57 8.35 3.62 -4.34
N ALA A 58 7.39 2.76 -3.98
CA ALA A 58 6.82 1.82 -4.93
C ALA A 58 5.90 2.55 -5.92
N PRO A 59 5.84 2.15 -7.20
CA PRO A 59 4.86 2.71 -8.13
C PRO A 59 3.44 2.34 -7.69
N TRP A 60 2.48 3.21 -7.97
CA TRP A 60 1.05 2.91 -7.80
C TRP A 60 0.57 1.94 -8.87
N ILE A 61 -0.44 1.13 -8.54
CA ILE A 61 -1.17 0.34 -9.53
C ILE A 61 -2.34 1.20 -10.00
N TYR A 62 -2.14 1.93 -11.10
CA TYR A 62 -3.10 2.88 -11.65
C TYR A 62 -3.27 2.69 -13.16
N PRO A 63 -4.51 2.71 -13.70
CA PRO A 63 -5.78 2.83 -12.97
C PRO A 63 -6.08 1.59 -12.10
N PRO A 64 -7.01 1.68 -11.13
CA PRO A 64 -7.39 0.54 -10.29
C PRO A 64 -7.75 -0.69 -11.14
N GLY A 65 -7.21 -1.85 -10.76
CA GLY A 65 -7.36 -3.09 -11.52
C GLY A 65 -6.34 -3.31 -12.63
N SER A 66 -5.41 -2.37 -12.87
CA SER A 66 -4.28 -2.60 -13.78
C SER A 66 -3.47 -3.84 -13.38
N ILE A 67 -2.99 -4.54 -14.40
CA ILE A 67 -2.10 -5.71 -14.28
C ILE A 67 -0.68 -5.42 -14.78
N ASP A 68 -0.41 -4.18 -15.18
CA ASP A 68 0.88 -3.77 -15.76
C ASP A 68 2.01 -3.88 -14.73
N PHE A 69 1.65 -3.73 -13.45
CA PHE A 69 2.57 -3.86 -12.33
C PHE A 69 1.88 -4.49 -11.10
N PRO A 70 2.55 -5.41 -10.39
CA PRO A 70 3.66 -6.25 -10.86
C PRO A 70 3.18 -7.20 -11.97
N LYS A 71 3.97 -7.55 -12.99
CA LYS A 71 3.47 -8.38 -14.11
C LYS A 71 3.07 -9.79 -13.70
N THR A 72 3.78 -10.37 -12.73
CA THR A 72 3.56 -11.73 -12.24
C THR A 72 3.03 -11.70 -10.81
N MET A 73 2.26 -12.73 -10.45
CA MET A 73 1.81 -12.96 -9.08
C MET A 73 2.41 -14.28 -8.58
N PRO A 74 2.79 -14.37 -7.30
CA PRO A 74 3.29 -15.61 -6.73
C PRO A 74 2.18 -16.66 -6.70
N PHE A 75 2.57 -17.93 -6.84
CA PHE A 75 1.65 -19.04 -6.71
C PHE A 75 1.34 -19.31 -5.23
N VAL A 76 0.05 -19.37 -4.90
CA VAL A 76 -0.46 -19.79 -3.59
C VAL A 76 -1.63 -20.77 -3.78
N PRO A 77 -1.76 -21.87 -3.01
CA PRO A 77 -2.86 -22.81 -3.14
C PRO A 77 -4.24 -22.15 -2.95
N ASN A 78 -5.24 -22.55 -3.76
CA ASN A 78 -6.59 -21.97 -3.69
C ASN A 78 -7.23 -22.09 -2.29
N GLN A 79 -7.03 -23.21 -1.61
CA GLN A 79 -7.55 -23.44 -0.26
C GLN A 79 -7.08 -22.35 0.71
N ARG A 80 -5.78 -22.04 0.69
CA ARG A 80 -5.20 -20.99 1.54
C ARG A 80 -5.78 -19.61 1.22
N ARG A 81 -6.05 -19.32 -0.05
CA ARG A 81 -6.68 -18.05 -0.47
C ARG A 81 -8.12 -17.96 0.02
N TYR A 82 -8.87 -19.05 -0.07
CA TYR A 82 -10.24 -19.15 0.43
C TYR A 82 -10.31 -18.94 1.95
N ASP A 83 -9.45 -19.64 2.71
CA ASP A 83 -9.39 -19.52 4.17
C ASP A 83 -8.99 -18.10 4.59
N ALA A 84 -8.08 -17.47 3.85
CA ALA A 84 -7.70 -16.08 4.06
C ALA A 84 -8.88 -15.12 3.84
N LEU A 85 -9.61 -15.29 2.73
CA LEU A 85 -10.77 -14.45 2.41
C LEU A 85 -11.86 -14.60 3.47
N ARG A 86 -12.13 -15.84 3.91
CA ARG A 86 -13.08 -16.13 4.99
C ARG A 86 -12.66 -15.48 6.31
N ARG A 87 -11.37 -15.47 6.63
CA ARG A 87 -10.85 -14.95 7.92
C ARG A 87 -10.72 -13.43 7.96
N TYR A 88 -10.30 -12.82 6.86
CA TYR A 88 -9.93 -11.40 6.82
C TYR A 88 -10.81 -10.54 5.93
N GLY A 89 -11.62 -11.11 5.04
CA GLY A 89 -12.39 -10.38 4.02
C GLY A 89 -13.25 -9.26 4.59
N SER A 90 -13.98 -9.51 5.69
CA SER A 90 -14.78 -8.48 6.37
C SER A 90 -13.95 -7.33 6.92
N ARG A 91 -12.70 -7.58 7.32
CA ARG A 91 -11.77 -6.56 7.83
C ARG A 91 -11.18 -5.72 6.70
N ILE A 92 -10.98 -6.30 5.51
CA ILE A 92 -10.58 -5.54 4.32
C ILE A 92 -11.69 -4.58 3.91
N ILE A 93 -12.95 -5.06 3.94
CA ILE A 93 -14.13 -4.23 3.67
C ILE A 93 -14.23 -3.11 4.70
N ALA A 94 -14.11 -3.43 5.99
CA ALA A 94 -14.15 -2.42 7.06
C ALA A 94 -13.06 -1.34 6.91
N CYS A 95 -11.82 -1.73 6.55
CA CYS A 95 -10.75 -0.77 6.27
C CYS A 95 -11.10 0.15 5.10
N ARG A 96 -11.61 -0.40 4.00
CA ARG A 96 -12.03 0.37 2.83
C ARG A 96 -13.09 1.38 3.22
N ASP A 97 -14.13 0.92 3.92
CA ASP A 97 -15.26 1.75 4.31
C ASP A 97 -14.84 2.86 5.29
N ALA A 98 -13.94 2.57 6.23
CA ALA A 98 -13.35 3.58 7.10
C ALA A 98 -12.56 4.64 6.33
N ILE A 99 -11.83 4.26 5.26
CA ILE A 99 -11.11 5.23 4.42
C ILE A 99 -12.10 6.08 3.59
N VAL A 100 -13.21 5.51 3.14
CA VAL A 100 -14.28 6.28 2.50
C VAL A 100 -14.88 7.29 3.48
N GLU A 101 -15.19 6.85 4.70
CA GLU A 101 -15.83 7.66 5.74
C GLU A 101 -15.01 8.90 6.11
N ILE A 102 -13.68 8.76 6.27
CA ILE A 102 -12.84 9.92 6.61
C ILE A 102 -12.63 10.89 5.44
N GLY A 103 -13.01 10.54 4.20
CA GLY A 103 -12.78 11.37 3.02
C GLY A 103 -13.56 12.69 3.00
N ASP A 104 -14.69 12.72 3.69
CA ASP A 104 -15.55 13.90 3.83
C ASP A 104 -15.23 14.71 5.09
N ALA A 105 -14.17 14.36 5.83
CA ALA A 105 -13.83 15.04 7.07
C ALA A 105 -13.36 16.48 6.82
N SER A 106 -13.99 17.43 7.51
CA SER A 106 -13.59 18.84 7.51
C SER A 106 -12.76 19.26 8.72
N THR A 107 -12.69 18.41 9.75
CA THR A 107 -11.93 18.66 10.98
C THR A 107 -11.18 17.40 11.43
N VAL A 108 -10.10 17.60 12.19
CA VAL A 108 -9.24 16.51 12.69
C VAL A 108 -9.96 15.58 13.66
N ASP A 109 -11.00 16.04 14.35
CA ASP A 109 -11.75 15.24 15.35
C ASP A 109 -12.57 14.10 14.73
N VAL A 110 -12.93 14.24 13.46
CA VAL A 110 -13.70 13.24 12.71
C VAL A 110 -12.81 12.12 12.19
N VAL A 111 -11.54 12.42 11.92
CA VAL A 111 -10.56 11.41 11.52
C VAL A 111 -10.04 10.76 12.80
N PRO A 112 -9.96 9.43 12.89
CA PRO A 112 -9.30 8.76 14.02
C PRO A 112 -7.80 8.59 13.77
N GLY A 113 -7.01 8.38 14.83
CA GLY A 113 -5.55 8.30 14.73
C GLY A 113 -5.10 7.12 13.86
N ARG A 114 -3.94 7.20 13.21
CA ARG A 114 -3.43 6.15 12.31
C ARG A 114 -3.36 4.74 12.91
N ASP A 115 -3.23 4.63 14.23
CA ASP A 115 -3.21 3.38 14.99
C ASP A 115 -4.59 2.85 15.37
N ASP A 116 -5.66 3.57 15.00
CA ASP A 116 -7.03 3.20 15.37
C ASP A 116 -7.41 1.84 14.75
N PRO A 117 -7.96 0.90 15.55
CA PRO A 117 -8.33 -0.42 15.07
C PRO A 117 -9.36 -0.41 13.94
N MET A 118 -10.13 0.66 13.73
CA MET A 118 -11.11 0.74 12.65
C MET A 118 -10.49 0.56 11.27
N TYR A 119 -9.26 1.04 11.07
CA TYR A 119 -8.56 0.91 9.80
C TYR A 119 -8.07 -0.51 9.53
N GLN A 120 -8.05 -1.41 10.53
CA GLN A 120 -7.69 -2.82 10.37
C GLN A 120 -6.37 -3.07 9.61
N LEU A 121 -5.43 -2.12 9.60
CA LEU A 121 -4.25 -2.14 8.73
C LEU A 121 -3.36 -3.37 8.97
N ARG A 122 -3.26 -3.85 10.22
CA ARG A 122 -2.56 -5.11 10.52
C ARG A 122 -3.24 -6.32 9.88
N ALA A 123 -4.57 -6.33 9.79
CA ALA A 123 -5.31 -7.40 9.12
C ALA A 123 -5.04 -7.40 7.60
N LEU A 124 -4.86 -6.23 6.98
CA LEU A 124 -4.45 -6.14 5.57
C LEU A 124 -3.09 -6.81 5.33
N GLY A 125 -2.10 -6.57 6.19
CA GLY A 125 -0.81 -7.24 6.07
C GLY A 125 -0.88 -8.75 6.29
N LEU A 126 -1.70 -9.21 7.24
CA LEU A 126 -1.93 -10.65 7.45
C LEU A 126 -2.66 -11.31 6.27
N PHE A 127 -3.63 -10.62 5.68
CA PHE A 127 -4.30 -11.09 4.47
C PHE A 127 -3.34 -11.20 3.29
N ALA A 128 -2.50 -10.18 3.09
CA ALA A 128 -1.46 -10.21 2.06
C ALA A 128 -0.48 -11.37 2.27
N ASN A 129 -0.08 -11.67 3.52
CA ASN A 129 0.75 -12.84 3.83
C ASN A 129 0.09 -14.13 3.35
N SER A 130 -1.21 -14.27 3.56
CA SER A 130 -1.92 -15.48 3.15
C SER A 130 -2.04 -15.60 1.63
N LEU A 131 -2.09 -14.48 0.88
CA LEU A 131 -2.28 -14.47 -0.57
C LEU A 131 -0.99 -14.41 -1.39
N LEU A 132 0.11 -13.92 -0.81
CA LEU A 132 1.32 -13.59 -1.56
C LEU A 132 2.59 -14.25 -1.02
N ALA A 133 2.61 -14.74 0.23
CA ALA A 133 3.76 -15.49 0.72
C ALA A 133 3.77 -16.91 0.12
N THR A 134 4.90 -17.33 -0.42
CA THR A 134 5.07 -18.68 -0.97
C THR A 134 5.61 -19.62 0.11
N GLU A 135 5.30 -20.90 -0.01
CA GLU A 135 5.85 -21.93 0.89
C GLU A 135 7.34 -22.20 0.60
N ASN A 136 7.79 -21.95 -0.64
CA ASN A 136 9.15 -22.26 -1.09
C ASN A 136 10.16 -21.13 -0.86
N THR A 137 9.73 -19.86 -0.90
CA THR A 137 10.63 -18.70 -0.76
C THR A 137 10.24 -17.77 0.39
N GLY A 138 9.13 -18.04 1.08
CA GLY A 138 8.65 -17.20 2.17
C GLY A 138 8.17 -15.84 1.66
N THR A 139 8.88 -14.78 2.05
CA THR A 139 8.57 -13.40 1.68
C THR A 139 8.79 -13.16 0.20
N THR A 140 7.74 -12.74 -0.51
CA THR A 140 7.80 -12.39 -1.93
C THR A 140 7.87 -10.89 -2.14
N ASN A 141 8.30 -10.51 -3.33
CA ASN A 141 8.29 -9.14 -3.79
C ASN A 141 6.88 -8.53 -3.70
N GLU A 142 5.88 -9.25 -4.20
CA GLU A 142 4.49 -8.81 -4.18
C GLU A 142 3.97 -8.67 -2.74
N LEU A 143 4.39 -9.53 -1.81
CA LEU A 143 4.02 -9.40 -0.42
C LEU A 143 4.57 -8.11 0.20
N MET A 144 5.85 -7.84 -0.01
CA MET A 144 6.48 -6.64 0.54
C MET A 144 5.91 -5.38 -0.12
N LEU A 145 5.54 -5.44 -1.40
CA LEU A 145 4.78 -4.38 -2.08
C LEU A 145 3.43 -4.13 -1.40
N ALA A 146 2.66 -5.19 -1.12
CA ALA A 146 1.38 -5.08 -0.44
C ALA A 146 1.52 -4.41 0.93
N ARG A 147 2.51 -4.83 1.72
CA ARG A 147 2.79 -4.23 3.03
C ARG A 147 3.34 -2.80 2.94
N TRP A 148 4.07 -2.47 1.86
CA TRP A 148 4.45 -1.09 1.57
C TRP A 148 3.22 -0.20 1.35
N TYR A 149 2.21 -0.65 0.59
CA TYR A 149 0.96 0.10 0.45
C TYR A 149 0.23 0.26 1.78
N VAL A 150 0.24 -0.75 2.65
CA VAL A 150 -0.35 -0.63 4.00
C VAL A 150 0.41 0.39 4.86
N ASN A 151 1.74 0.42 4.76
CA ASN A 151 2.55 1.45 5.42
C ASN A 151 2.25 2.85 4.87
N GLU A 152 2.05 3.00 3.56
CA GLU A 152 1.61 4.27 2.98
C GLU A 152 0.23 4.69 3.48
N MET A 153 -0.73 3.77 3.58
CA MET A 153 -2.05 4.07 4.17
C MET A 153 -1.88 4.59 5.61
N TYR A 154 -1.07 3.89 6.42
CA TYR A 154 -0.80 4.27 7.80
C TYR A 154 -0.21 5.69 7.93
N LEU A 155 0.78 6.03 7.11
CA LEU A 155 1.40 7.35 7.10
C LEU A 155 0.44 8.42 6.57
N ARG A 156 -0.29 8.13 5.48
CA ARG A 156 -1.18 9.10 4.85
C ARG A 156 -2.41 9.44 5.68
N ILE A 157 -2.89 8.53 6.52
CA ILE A 157 -3.92 8.85 7.53
C ILE A 157 -3.39 9.95 8.46
N ASP A 158 -2.13 9.84 8.91
CA ASP A 158 -1.51 10.83 9.79
C ASP A 158 -1.22 12.15 9.08
N ASP A 159 -0.68 12.09 7.87
CA ASP A 159 -0.43 13.28 7.04
C ASP A 159 -1.74 14.04 6.79
N TYR A 160 -2.83 13.32 6.47
CA TYR A 160 -4.16 13.90 6.28
C TYR A 160 -4.69 14.59 7.54
N ARG A 161 -4.60 13.93 8.70
CA ARG A 161 -4.96 14.52 9.99
C ARG A 161 -4.14 15.78 10.30
N ASN A 162 -2.84 15.73 10.05
CA ASN A 162 -1.94 16.84 10.29
C ASN A 162 -2.21 18.03 9.36
N ALA A 163 -2.62 17.78 8.12
CA ALA A 163 -3.06 18.83 7.22
C ALA A 163 -4.38 19.48 7.69
N LEU A 164 -5.36 18.67 8.11
CA LEU A 164 -6.62 19.15 8.70
C LEU A 164 -6.39 19.98 9.96
N SER A 165 -5.47 19.56 10.85
CA SER A 165 -5.18 20.31 12.08
C SER A 165 -4.53 21.66 11.83
N ARG A 166 -3.81 21.82 10.70
CA ARG A 166 -3.27 23.10 10.22
C ARG A 166 -4.29 23.95 9.46
N GLY A 167 -5.47 23.41 9.13
CA GLY A 167 -6.44 24.05 8.26
C GLY A 167 -6.02 24.12 6.78
N ASP A 168 -5.04 23.30 6.37
CA ASP A 168 -4.57 23.25 4.98
C ASP A 168 -5.42 22.29 4.17
N VAL A 169 -6.49 22.82 3.58
CA VAL A 169 -7.47 22.04 2.80
C VAL A 169 -6.85 21.42 1.55
N ALA A 170 -5.89 22.10 0.91
CA ALA A 170 -5.27 21.62 -0.31
C ALA A 170 -4.35 20.43 -0.02
N ASP A 171 -3.52 20.54 1.02
CA ASP A 171 -2.65 19.45 1.49
C ASP A 171 -3.48 18.27 2.03
N ALA A 172 -4.56 18.55 2.76
CA ALA A 172 -5.47 17.51 3.25
C ALA A 172 -6.08 16.73 2.08
N ARG A 173 -6.57 17.43 1.05
CA ARG A 173 -7.12 16.79 -0.14
C ARG A 173 -6.08 15.94 -0.87
N ALA A 174 -4.86 16.45 -1.05
CA ALA A 174 -3.78 15.71 -1.70
C ALA A 174 -3.39 14.45 -0.90
N CYS A 175 -3.30 14.55 0.43
CA CYS A 175 -3.02 13.41 1.30
C CYS A 175 -4.12 12.34 1.19
N TYR A 176 -5.39 12.75 1.15
CA TYR A 176 -6.51 11.83 0.99
C TYR A 176 -6.52 11.16 -0.38
N ASP A 177 -6.31 11.90 -1.47
CA ASP A 177 -6.25 11.33 -2.81
C ASP A 177 -5.11 10.28 -2.94
N ILE A 178 -3.98 10.51 -2.27
CA ILE A 178 -2.88 9.54 -2.22
C ILE A 178 -3.21 8.35 -1.32
N LEU A 179 -3.90 8.56 -0.19
CA LEU A 179 -4.42 7.47 0.65
C LEU A 179 -5.31 6.54 -0.19
N VAL A 180 -6.25 7.10 -0.97
CA VAL A 180 -7.11 6.35 -1.88
C VAL A 180 -6.30 5.60 -2.94
N LYS A 181 -5.27 6.22 -3.53
CA LYS A 181 -4.35 5.53 -4.47
C LYS A 181 -3.64 4.35 -3.81
N ALA A 182 -3.17 4.49 -2.58
CA ALA A 182 -2.51 3.42 -1.84
C ALA A 182 -3.48 2.26 -1.57
N THR A 183 -4.70 2.56 -1.12
CA THR A 183 -5.76 1.57 -0.89
C THR A 183 -6.15 0.84 -2.17
N ASN A 184 -6.39 1.57 -3.25
CA ASN A 184 -6.74 0.97 -4.54
C ASN A 184 -5.60 0.16 -5.15
N SER A 185 -4.34 0.56 -4.93
CA SER A 185 -3.18 -0.23 -5.35
C SER A 185 -3.09 -1.55 -4.58
N TYR A 186 -3.28 -1.51 -3.25
CA TYR A 186 -3.36 -2.71 -2.43
C TYR A 186 -4.49 -3.64 -2.88
N LEU A 187 -5.71 -3.12 -3.05
CA LEU A 187 -6.87 -3.91 -3.48
C LEU A 187 -6.67 -4.49 -4.88
N SER A 188 -6.05 -3.75 -5.79
CA SER A 188 -5.71 -4.22 -7.13
C SER A 188 -4.78 -5.43 -7.07
N LEU A 189 -3.76 -5.36 -6.20
CA LEU A 189 -2.84 -6.45 -5.99
C LEU A 189 -3.54 -7.69 -5.39
N MET A 190 -4.37 -7.51 -4.36
CA MET A 190 -5.10 -8.62 -3.72
C MET A 190 -6.10 -9.28 -4.68
N ASN A 191 -6.86 -8.48 -5.43
CA ASN A 191 -7.89 -8.94 -6.36
C ASN A 191 -7.34 -9.84 -7.47
N ARG A 192 -6.04 -9.76 -7.77
CA ARG A 192 -5.38 -10.66 -8.74
C ARG A 192 -5.16 -12.07 -8.19
N SER A 193 -5.09 -12.21 -6.87
CA SER A 193 -5.01 -13.52 -6.21
C SER A 193 -6.39 -14.15 -5.96
N ILE A 194 -7.49 -13.38 -6.10
CA ILE A 194 -8.87 -13.82 -5.91
C ILE A 194 -9.48 -14.20 -7.27
N SER A 195 -9.73 -15.49 -7.46
CA SER A 195 -10.45 -16.01 -8.62
C SER A 195 -11.90 -16.33 -8.25
N SER A 196 -12.77 -16.57 -9.24
CA SER A 196 -14.16 -16.98 -9.02
C SER A 196 -14.31 -18.28 -8.23
N LYS A 197 -13.25 -19.11 -8.14
CA LYS A 197 -13.22 -20.32 -7.30
C LYS A 197 -12.87 -20.02 -5.83
N VAL A 198 -12.33 -18.84 -5.55
CA VAL A 198 -11.90 -18.41 -4.21
C VAL A 198 -12.98 -17.52 -3.57
N GLY A 199 -13.57 -16.62 -4.33
CA GLY A 199 -14.66 -15.75 -3.87
C GLY A 199 -14.74 -14.46 -4.65
N ASP A 200 -15.49 -13.50 -4.13
CA ASP A 200 -15.69 -12.21 -4.77
C ASP A 200 -14.51 -11.27 -4.55
N LYS A 201 -14.20 -10.49 -5.59
CA LYS A 201 -13.19 -9.44 -5.54
C LYS A 201 -13.71 -8.26 -4.72
N PHE A 202 -12.79 -7.52 -4.11
CA PHE A 202 -13.12 -6.28 -3.42
C PHE A 202 -13.39 -5.15 -4.41
N GLY A 203 -14.38 -4.31 -4.11
CA GLY A 203 -14.58 -3.04 -4.81
C GLY A 203 -13.51 -2.01 -4.44
N TYR A 204 -13.19 -1.13 -5.38
CA TYR A 204 -12.28 0.01 -5.19
C TYR A 204 -13.01 1.20 -4.54
N ILE A 205 -12.25 2.19 -4.07
CA ILE A 205 -12.73 3.49 -3.60
C ILE A 205 -12.74 4.47 -4.78
#